data_AF-A0A923DWI9-F1
#
_entry.id   AF-A0A923DWI9-F1
#
_cell.length_a   1.000
_cell.length_b   1.000
_cell.length_c   1.000
_cell.angle_alpha   90.00
_cell.angle_beta   90.00
_cell.angle_gamma   90.00
#
_symmetry.space_group_name_H-M   'P 1'
#
loop_
_entity.id
_entity.type
_entity.pdbx_description
1 polymer ?
#
loop_
_entity_poly.entity_id
_entity_poly.type
_entity_poly.pdbx_seq_one_letter_code
_entity_poly.pdbx_strand_id
1 'polypeptide(L)'
;MKLDFGFTIYFLDPPPLSEIETFFVQVHGKLGIHQRHFQTTINLYQKEVDAELQKQKDELGSTMATANAEYKKAYDELKADEYEKHIYAIRESGIDEIEHHFATLDEQTKLEYIEMADHYNKSSAATLYALLESELRRFCGQAMKHFKLTFPVERFEKSDYLYSMMEYLKLVAIIDTSKADTFLPKLQQLQFLRNKIMHNGAEFDNEANEKLDNLVDQNKGVLFFDELPEENIRILRVKSNFVIPYYEIINDFFISLFSALNQKLNFSFLADRVKFIFGFLSKAVTVSLENEKEVKNGKQYVFDVKSDHKDNEFEFKLKLTIATSATDGVSITNQLDPIKDMERWVQQITQNNAILRQAFVGFLNPKSKHQIDLMLYPPS
;
A
#
# COMPACT_ATOMS: atom_id res chain seq x y z
N MET A 1 -6.27 -36.92 8.74
CA MET A 1 -7.09 -35.82 9.31
C MET A 1 -8.52 -36.06 8.85
N LYS A 2 -9.49 -36.30 9.74
CA LYS A 2 -10.90 -36.44 9.33
C LYS A 2 -11.45 -35.02 9.14
N LEU A 3 -11.91 -34.71 7.93
CA LEU A 3 -12.54 -33.43 7.63
C LEU A 3 -13.84 -33.33 8.45
N ASP A 4 -13.94 -32.28 9.25
CA ASP A 4 -15.17 -31.98 9.99
C ASP A 4 -16.12 -31.19 9.09
N PHE A 5 -17.01 -31.90 8.40
CA PHE A 5 -17.95 -31.31 7.46
C PHE A 5 -18.88 -30.27 8.12
N GLY A 6 -19.34 -30.51 9.34
CA GLY A 6 -20.25 -29.58 10.03
C GLY A 6 -19.56 -28.26 10.37
N PHE A 7 -18.33 -28.35 10.88
CA PHE A 7 -17.51 -27.17 11.16
C PHE A 7 -17.13 -26.44 9.87
N THR A 8 -16.72 -27.18 8.83
CA THR A 8 -16.33 -26.60 7.54
C THR A 8 -17.51 -25.86 6.90
N ILE A 9 -18.70 -26.46 6.85
CA ILE A 9 -19.90 -25.84 6.27
C ILE A 9 -20.27 -24.54 7.01
N TYR A 10 -20.16 -24.52 8.33
CA TYR A 10 -20.47 -23.32 9.12
C TYR A 10 -19.58 -22.12 8.74
N PHE A 11 -18.27 -22.35 8.59
CA PHE A 11 -17.31 -21.29 8.29
C PHE A 11 -17.15 -20.96 6.80
N LEU A 12 -17.73 -21.76 5.90
CA LEU A 12 -17.76 -21.47 4.47
C LEU A 12 -18.65 -20.27 4.12
N ASP A 13 -19.67 -19.97 4.92
CA ASP A 13 -20.64 -18.90 4.69
C ASP A 13 -20.62 -17.89 5.85
N PRO A 14 -19.58 -17.04 5.95
CA PRO A 14 -19.51 -16.04 7.00
C PRO A 14 -20.64 -15.01 6.85
N PRO A 15 -21.10 -14.41 7.96
CA PRO A 15 -22.14 -13.39 7.91
C PRO A 15 -21.66 -12.21 7.05
N PRO A 16 -22.56 -11.62 6.24
CA PRO A 16 -22.21 -10.51 5.38
C PRO A 16 -21.66 -9.36 6.21
N LEU A 17 -20.62 -8.71 5.69
CA LEU A 17 -20.10 -7.49 6.29
C LEU A 17 -21.15 -6.38 6.17
N SER A 18 -21.17 -5.45 7.13
CA SER A 18 -21.98 -4.24 6.97
C SER A 18 -21.50 -3.44 5.75
N GLU A 19 -22.36 -2.60 5.17
CA GLU A 19 -21.98 -1.80 4.00
C GLU A 19 -20.73 -0.92 4.26
N ILE A 20 -20.65 -0.33 5.46
CA ILE A 20 -19.55 0.55 5.85
C ILE A 20 -18.27 -0.23 6.14
N GLU A 21 -18.36 -1.45 6.68
CA GLU A 21 -17.18 -2.33 6.85
C GLU A 21 -16.70 -2.88 5.51
N THR A 22 -17.63 -3.26 4.63
CA THR A 22 -17.33 -3.65 3.24
C THR A 22 -16.56 -2.55 2.52
N PHE A 23 -16.95 -1.29 2.74
CA PHE A 23 -16.23 -0.13 2.19
C PHE A 23 -14.74 -0.15 2.58
N PHE A 24 -14.38 -0.33 3.85
CA PHE A 24 -12.98 -0.34 4.28
C PHE A 24 -12.19 -1.52 3.68
N VAL A 25 -12.79 -2.71 3.67
CA VAL A 25 -12.17 -3.89 3.04
C VAL A 25 -11.90 -3.64 1.55
N GLN A 26 -12.84 -3.00 0.84
CA GLN A 26 -12.66 -2.62 -0.55
C GLN A 26 -11.56 -1.58 -0.75
N VAL A 27 -11.47 -0.56 0.12
CA VAL A 27 -10.41 0.46 0.04
C VAL A 27 -9.03 -0.18 0.17
N HIS A 28 -8.83 -1.05 1.16
CA HIS A 28 -7.59 -1.81 1.31
C HIS A 28 -7.27 -2.67 0.09
N GLY A 29 -8.28 -3.36 -0.47
CA GLY A 29 -8.14 -4.12 -1.70
C GLY A 29 -7.69 -3.27 -2.89
N LYS A 30 -8.33 -2.10 -3.09
CA LYS A 30 -7.97 -1.15 -4.16
C LYS A 30 -6.54 -0.65 -3.99
N LEU A 31 -6.16 -0.19 -2.79
CA LEU A 31 -4.80 0.27 -2.51
C LEU A 31 -3.76 -0.82 -2.79
N GLY A 32 -4.05 -2.07 -2.40
CA GLY A 32 -3.18 -3.21 -2.69
C GLY A 32 -3.04 -3.50 -4.19
N ILE A 33 -4.12 -3.37 -4.97
CA ILE A 33 -4.07 -3.51 -6.44
C ILE A 33 -3.23 -2.39 -7.06
N HIS A 34 -3.49 -1.13 -6.69
CA HIS A 34 -2.75 0.01 -7.23
C HIS A 34 -1.25 -0.06 -6.88
N GLN A 35 -0.90 -0.48 -5.67
CA GLN A 35 0.50 -0.66 -5.29
C GLN A 35 1.19 -1.76 -6.09
N ARG A 36 0.53 -2.91 -6.27
CA ARG A 36 1.08 -4.01 -7.09
C ARG A 36 1.25 -3.59 -8.54
N HIS A 37 0.28 -2.86 -9.09
CA HIS A 37 0.39 -2.31 -10.44
C HIS A 37 1.59 -1.37 -10.56
N PHE A 38 1.72 -0.42 -9.62
CA PHE A 38 2.85 0.49 -9.55
C PHE A 38 4.21 -0.24 -9.52
N GLN A 39 4.37 -1.18 -8.60
CA GLN A 39 5.61 -1.95 -8.47
C GLN A 39 5.90 -2.80 -9.70
N THR A 40 4.87 -3.42 -10.28
CA THR A 40 5.03 -4.23 -11.49
C THR A 40 5.48 -3.38 -12.67
N THR A 41 4.87 -2.22 -12.89
CA THR A 41 5.25 -1.33 -14.00
C THR A 41 6.66 -0.77 -13.85
N ILE A 42 7.05 -0.32 -12.65
CA ILE A 42 8.44 0.15 -12.42
C ILE A 42 9.46 -0.97 -12.65
N ASN A 43 9.16 -2.19 -12.19
CA ASN A 43 10.02 -3.34 -12.43
C ASN A 43 10.09 -3.73 -13.90
N LEU A 44 9.02 -3.51 -14.68
CA LEU A 44 9.03 -3.74 -16.12
C LEU A 44 9.95 -2.75 -16.82
N TYR A 45 9.85 -1.45 -16.52
CA TYR A 45 10.77 -0.44 -17.09
C TYR A 45 12.23 -0.74 -16.78
N GLN A 46 12.54 -1.15 -15.54
CA GLN A 46 13.92 -1.54 -15.19
C GLN A 46 14.40 -2.74 -16.00
N LYS A 47 13.54 -3.76 -16.20
CA LYS A 47 13.92 -4.93 -17.00
C LYS A 47 14.08 -4.61 -18.48
N GLU A 48 13.25 -3.73 -19.01
CA GLU A 48 13.29 -3.31 -20.40
C GLU A 48 14.56 -2.50 -20.71
N VAL A 49 14.93 -1.56 -19.84
CA VAL A 49 16.20 -0.82 -20.00
C VAL A 49 17.41 -1.75 -19.90
N ASP A 50 17.42 -2.67 -18.92
CA ASP A 50 18.53 -3.61 -18.76
C ASP A 50 18.67 -4.53 -19.99
N ALA A 51 17.54 -4.95 -20.57
CA ALA A 51 17.52 -5.78 -21.77
C ALA A 51 18.00 -5.02 -23.02
N GLU A 52 17.57 -3.79 -23.22
CA GLU A 52 17.97 -2.99 -24.39
C GLU A 52 19.45 -2.59 -24.31
N LEU A 53 19.94 -2.18 -23.13
CA LEU A 53 21.36 -1.89 -22.93
C LEU A 53 22.25 -3.12 -23.13
N GLN A 54 21.79 -4.29 -22.68
CA GLN A 54 22.52 -5.54 -22.91
C GLN A 54 22.56 -5.89 -24.41
N LYS A 55 21.44 -5.74 -25.12
CA LYS A 55 21.37 -5.94 -26.57
C LYS A 55 22.33 -4.99 -27.32
N GLN A 56 22.33 -3.71 -26.98
CA GLN A 56 23.26 -2.72 -27.54
C GLN A 56 24.72 -3.08 -27.29
N LYS A 57 25.04 -3.58 -26.09
CA LYS A 57 26.39 -4.04 -25.75
C LYS A 57 26.83 -5.25 -26.56
N ASP A 58 25.93 -6.21 -26.80
CA ASP A 58 26.20 -7.39 -27.61
C ASP A 58 26.39 -7.00 -29.09
N GLU A 59 25.57 -6.08 -29.60
CA GLU A 59 25.69 -5.50 -30.94
C GLU A 59 27.02 -4.75 -31.12
N LEU A 60 27.39 -3.89 -30.16
CA LEU A 60 28.68 -3.19 -30.15
C LEU A 60 29.84 -4.19 -30.20
N GLY A 61 29.82 -5.23 -29.37
CA GLY A 61 30.87 -6.25 -29.33
C GLY A 61 31.05 -6.95 -30.69
N SER A 62 29.94 -7.31 -31.35
CA SER A 62 29.99 -7.94 -32.67
C SER A 62 30.48 -6.98 -33.78
N THR A 63 30.07 -5.71 -33.72
CA THR A 63 30.43 -4.67 -34.69
C THR A 63 31.91 -4.29 -34.53
N MET A 64 32.36 -4.11 -33.30
CA MET A 64 33.76 -3.82 -32.97
C MET A 64 34.69 -4.96 -33.36
N ALA A 65 34.28 -6.23 -33.25
CA ALA A 65 35.10 -7.35 -33.72
C ALA A 65 35.35 -7.27 -35.24
N THR A 66 34.33 -6.86 -36.01
CA THR A 66 34.43 -6.68 -37.46
C THR A 66 35.30 -5.47 -37.80
N ALA A 67 35.02 -4.32 -37.17
CA ALA A 67 35.77 -3.08 -37.38
C ALA A 67 37.26 -3.22 -37.01
N ASN A 68 37.58 -3.93 -35.91
CA ASN A 68 38.97 -4.22 -35.54
C ASN A 68 39.70 -5.11 -36.55
N ALA A 69 38.99 -6.04 -37.21
CA ALA A 69 39.59 -6.85 -38.28
C ALA A 69 39.91 -5.99 -39.52
N GLU A 70 39.01 -5.09 -39.89
CA GLU A 70 39.21 -4.13 -40.99
C GLU A 70 40.30 -3.12 -40.67
N TYR A 71 40.34 -2.60 -39.44
CA TYR A 71 41.39 -1.74 -38.94
C TYR A 71 42.76 -2.38 -39.12
N LYS A 72 42.91 -3.61 -38.63
CA LYS A 72 44.18 -4.34 -38.69
C LYS A 72 44.61 -4.54 -40.15
N LYS A 73 43.65 -4.89 -41.03
CA LYS A 73 43.90 -5.04 -42.46
C LYS A 73 44.39 -3.73 -43.08
N ALA A 74 43.69 -2.62 -42.86
CA ALA A 74 44.06 -1.30 -43.40
C ALA A 74 45.41 -0.80 -42.85
N TYR A 75 45.70 -1.07 -41.58
CA TYR A 75 46.97 -0.74 -40.92
C TYR A 75 48.17 -1.51 -41.53
N ASP A 76 47.98 -2.81 -41.76
CA ASP A 76 49.02 -3.69 -42.31
C ASP A 76 49.28 -3.41 -43.81
N GLU A 77 48.25 -3.01 -44.57
CA GLU A 77 48.34 -2.73 -46.01
C GLU A 77 49.03 -1.40 -46.35
N LEU A 78 48.94 -0.38 -45.48
CA LEU A 78 49.53 0.93 -45.74
C LEU A 78 51.05 0.94 -45.48
N LYS A 79 51.84 1.36 -46.48
CA LYS A 79 53.29 1.58 -46.37
C LYS A 79 53.61 3.05 -46.07
N ALA A 80 53.28 3.47 -44.86
CA ALA A 80 53.55 4.80 -44.33
C ALA A 80 54.19 4.73 -42.93
N ASP A 81 54.46 5.87 -42.31
CA ASP A 81 54.85 5.91 -40.90
C ASP A 81 53.70 5.47 -39.97
N GLU A 82 54.01 5.14 -38.71
CA GLU A 82 53.01 4.59 -37.77
C GLU A 82 51.82 5.53 -37.55
N TYR A 83 52.06 6.84 -37.55
CA TYR A 83 51.01 7.82 -37.30
C TYR A 83 50.02 7.87 -38.45
N GLU A 84 50.50 7.91 -39.69
CA GLU A 84 49.65 7.87 -40.89
C GLU A 84 48.89 6.55 -41.01
N LYS A 85 49.51 5.42 -40.64
CA LYS A 85 48.83 4.11 -40.60
C LYS A 85 47.67 4.08 -39.61
N HIS A 86 47.86 4.61 -38.41
CA HIS A 86 46.79 4.66 -37.41
C HIS A 86 45.62 5.54 -37.89
N ILE A 87 45.89 6.75 -38.40
CA ILE A 87 44.84 7.64 -38.91
C ILE A 87 44.06 6.99 -40.05
N TYR A 88 44.76 6.38 -41.01
CA TYR A 88 44.12 5.72 -42.14
C TYR A 88 43.27 4.53 -41.68
N ALA A 89 43.81 3.68 -40.80
CA ALA A 89 43.10 2.51 -40.29
C ALA A 89 41.86 2.87 -39.44
N ILE A 90 41.92 3.92 -38.60
CA ILE A 90 40.76 4.43 -37.87
C ILE A 90 39.67 4.87 -38.86
N ARG A 91 40.05 5.65 -39.87
CA ARG A 91 39.11 6.18 -40.86
C ARG A 91 38.47 5.08 -41.71
N GLU A 92 39.23 4.10 -42.15
CA GLU A 92 38.72 2.99 -42.98
C GLU A 92 37.83 2.03 -42.18
N SER A 93 38.19 1.74 -40.93
CA SER A 93 37.39 0.85 -40.08
C SER A 93 36.17 1.50 -39.45
N GLY A 94 36.12 2.83 -39.37
CA GLY A 94 35.04 3.58 -38.73
C GLY A 94 34.92 3.33 -37.22
N ILE A 95 35.98 2.83 -36.55
CA ILE A 95 35.92 2.46 -35.13
C ILE A 95 35.44 3.63 -34.25
N ASP A 96 35.95 4.84 -34.47
CA ASP A 96 35.55 6.03 -33.71
C ASP A 96 34.06 6.37 -33.90
N GLU A 97 33.53 6.21 -35.12
CA GLU A 97 32.12 6.45 -35.42
C GLU A 97 31.22 5.41 -34.72
N ILE A 98 31.66 4.14 -34.70
CA ILE A 98 30.96 3.06 -34.01
C ILE A 98 30.93 3.31 -32.49
N GLU A 99 32.08 3.61 -31.87
CA GLU A 99 32.16 3.88 -30.44
C GLU A 99 31.30 5.09 -30.06
N HIS A 100 31.38 6.18 -30.83
CA HIS A 100 30.58 7.37 -30.59
C HIS A 100 29.07 7.10 -30.75
N HIS A 101 28.68 6.32 -31.77
CA HIS A 101 27.29 5.95 -32.00
C HIS A 101 26.71 5.16 -30.83
N PHE A 102 27.40 4.11 -30.37
CA PHE A 102 26.92 3.29 -29.25
C PHE A 102 26.96 4.00 -27.91
N ALA A 103 27.93 4.89 -27.68
CA ALA A 103 27.92 5.77 -26.50
C ALA A 103 26.69 6.69 -26.50
N THR A 104 26.35 7.27 -27.66
CA THR A 104 25.15 8.09 -27.83
C THR A 104 23.88 7.29 -27.60
N LEU A 105 23.78 6.08 -28.15
CA LEU A 105 22.61 5.20 -27.95
C LEU A 105 22.43 4.79 -26.48
N ASP A 106 23.50 4.44 -25.78
CA ASP A 106 23.45 4.10 -24.35
C ASP A 106 22.91 5.28 -23.52
N GLU A 107 23.38 6.50 -23.77
CA GLU A 107 22.91 7.70 -23.09
C GLU A 107 21.44 8.00 -23.42
N GLN A 108 21.07 7.98 -24.71
CA GLN A 108 19.68 8.21 -25.15
C GLN A 108 18.72 7.20 -24.54
N THR A 109 19.10 5.93 -24.51
CA THR A 109 18.28 4.86 -23.93
C THR A 109 18.08 5.10 -22.43
N LYS A 110 19.15 5.43 -21.69
CA LYS A 110 19.03 5.73 -20.26
C LYS A 110 18.12 6.92 -20.00
N LEU A 111 18.26 8.00 -20.78
CA LEU A 111 17.43 9.19 -20.66
C LEU A 111 15.95 8.87 -20.93
N GLU A 112 15.64 8.14 -22.01
CA GLU A 112 14.27 7.74 -22.36
C GLU A 112 13.59 6.98 -21.20
N TYR A 113 14.25 5.97 -20.65
CA TYR A 113 13.67 5.19 -19.54
C TYR A 113 13.58 5.98 -18.23
N ILE A 114 14.50 6.92 -17.98
CA ILE A 114 14.39 7.86 -16.84
C ILE A 114 13.15 8.73 -16.99
N GLU A 115 12.90 9.26 -18.19
CA GLU A 115 11.71 10.10 -18.47
C GLU A 115 10.42 9.29 -18.37
N MET A 116 10.36 8.09 -18.95
CA MET A 116 9.21 7.19 -18.83
C MET A 116 8.89 6.87 -17.35
N ALA A 117 9.92 6.54 -16.57
CA ALA A 117 9.77 6.26 -15.15
C ALA A 117 9.28 7.49 -14.37
N ASP A 118 9.83 8.67 -14.65
CA ASP A 118 9.42 9.95 -14.05
C ASP A 118 7.95 10.28 -14.35
N HIS A 119 7.53 10.19 -15.62
CA HIS A 119 6.13 10.40 -16.02
C HIS A 119 5.19 9.43 -15.32
N TYR A 120 5.56 8.15 -15.25
CA TYR A 120 4.76 7.15 -14.55
C TYR A 120 4.69 7.42 -13.04
N ASN A 121 5.79 7.82 -12.40
CA ASN A 121 5.81 8.17 -10.98
C ASN A 121 4.92 9.38 -10.69
N LYS A 122 4.98 10.43 -11.52
CA LYS A 122 4.11 11.61 -11.43
C LYS A 122 2.63 11.25 -11.56
N SER A 123 2.29 10.46 -12.59
CA SER A 123 0.93 9.96 -12.83
C SER A 123 0.43 9.11 -11.66
N SER A 124 1.30 8.27 -11.10
CA SER A 124 0.98 7.41 -9.96
C SER A 124 0.76 8.22 -8.68
N ALA A 125 1.58 9.23 -8.40
CA ALA A 125 1.38 10.15 -7.28
C ALA A 125 0.04 10.90 -7.38
N ALA A 126 -0.28 11.41 -8.57
CA ALA A 126 -1.55 12.09 -8.83
C ALA A 126 -2.76 11.15 -8.66
N THR A 127 -2.66 9.94 -9.22
CA THR A 127 -3.71 8.91 -9.13
C THR A 127 -3.91 8.44 -7.69
N LEU A 128 -2.83 8.26 -6.94
CA LEU A 128 -2.88 7.82 -5.55
C LEU A 128 -3.58 8.85 -4.66
N TYR A 129 -3.30 10.14 -4.86
CA TYR A 129 -4.01 11.20 -4.16
C TYR A 129 -5.50 11.27 -4.56
N ALA A 130 -5.82 11.15 -5.86
CA ALA A 130 -7.20 11.13 -6.33
C ALA A 130 -7.99 9.93 -5.75
N LEU A 131 -7.34 8.78 -5.57
CA LEU A 131 -7.92 7.63 -4.90
C LEU A 131 -8.19 7.95 -3.42
N LEU A 132 -7.24 8.51 -2.68
CA LEU A 132 -7.46 8.96 -1.29
C LEU A 132 -8.66 9.90 -1.19
N GLU A 133 -8.70 10.93 -2.03
CA GLU A 133 -9.76 11.95 -2.04
C GLU A 133 -11.14 11.33 -2.31
N SER A 134 -11.26 10.53 -3.37
CA SER A 134 -12.52 9.88 -3.74
C SER A 134 -13.00 8.87 -2.69
N GLU A 135 -12.09 8.10 -2.09
CA GLU A 135 -12.44 7.13 -1.06
C GLU A 135 -12.80 7.79 0.27
N LEU A 136 -12.12 8.88 0.65
CA LEU A 136 -12.48 9.65 1.83
C LEU A 136 -13.86 10.31 1.67
N ARG A 137 -14.17 10.86 0.48
CA ARG A 137 -15.53 11.32 0.14
C ARG A 137 -16.56 10.23 0.34
N ARG A 138 -16.28 9.07 -0.24
CA ARG A 138 -17.16 7.89 -0.19
C ARG A 138 -17.38 7.46 1.25
N PHE A 139 -16.35 7.52 2.11
CA PHE A 139 -16.48 7.25 3.53
C PHE A 139 -17.43 8.24 4.23
N CYS A 140 -17.26 9.55 4.00
CA CYS A 140 -18.17 10.56 4.55
C CYS A 140 -19.62 10.29 4.14
N GLY A 141 -19.85 9.91 2.87
CA GLY A 141 -21.17 9.53 2.37
C GLY A 141 -21.73 8.26 3.03
N GLN A 142 -20.88 7.26 3.31
CA GLN A 142 -21.28 6.06 4.05
C GLN A 142 -21.60 6.37 5.52
N ALA A 143 -20.79 7.19 6.19
CA ALA A 143 -21.04 7.65 7.54
C ALA A 143 -22.36 8.42 7.64
N MET A 144 -22.62 9.33 6.69
CA MET A 144 -23.88 10.07 6.59
C MET A 144 -25.09 9.13 6.53
N LYS A 145 -25.05 8.12 5.67
CA LYS A 145 -26.13 7.12 5.55
C LYS A 145 -26.28 6.27 6.81
N HIS A 146 -25.17 5.75 7.32
CA HIS A 146 -25.14 4.83 8.47
C HIS A 146 -25.69 5.49 9.73
N PHE A 147 -25.28 6.74 10.00
CA PHE A 147 -25.73 7.51 11.16
C PHE A 147 -27.00 8.34 10.90
N LYS A 148 -27.60 8.24 9.69
CA LYS A 148 -28.78 9.01 9.26
C LYS A 148 -28.61 10.52 9.48
N LEU A 149 -27.43 11.04 9.14
CA LEU A 149 -27.09 12.45 9.31
C LEU A 149 -27.85 13.30 8.28
N THR A 150 -28.35 14.45 8.71
CA THR A 150 -29.12 15.37 7.86
C THR A 150 -28.24 16.33 7.07
N PHE A 151 -26.98 16.51 7.48
CA PHE A 151 -26.06 17.45 6.84
C PHE A 151 -25.28 16.76 5.71
N PRO A 152 -25.48 17.18 4.44
CA PRO A 152 -24.81 16.56 3.29
C PRO A 152 -23.32 16.89 3.28
N VAL A 153 -22.53 15.98 2.73
CA VAL A 153 -21.06 16.09 2.62
C VAL A 153 -20.67 17.30 1.77
N GLU A 154 -21.43 17.57 0.71
CA GLU A 154 -21.19 18.65 -0.26
C GLU A 154 -21.18 20.04 0.40
N ARG A 155 -21.89 20.21 1.52
CA ARG A 155 -21.92 21.50 2.25
C ARG A 155 -20.66 21.76 3.08
N PHE A 156 -19.81 20.76 3.26
CA PHE A 156 -18.51 20.89 3.94
C PHE A 156 -17.35 21.05 2.96
N GLU A 157 -17.57 20.91 1.65
CA GLU A 157 -16.50 21.00 0.63
C GLU A 157 -15.93 22.42 0.56
N LYS A 158 -14.67 22.58 0.98
CA LYS A 158 -13.85 23.79 0.83
C LYS A 158 -12.73 23.51 -0.18
N SER A 159 -11.87 24.51 -0.43
CA SER A 159 -10.69 24.37 -1.29
C SER A 159 -9.71 23.30 -0.81
N ASP A 160 -9.57 23.11 0.51
CA ASP A 160 -8.81 21.99 1.09
C ASP A 160 -9.74 20.79 1.34
N TYR A 161 -9.80 19.92 0.34
CA TYR A 161 -10.67 18.75 0.35
C TYR A 161 -10.42 17.81 1.53
N LEU A 162 -9.15 17.47 1.77
CA LEU A 162 -8.74 16.54 2.81
C LEU A 162 -9.16 17.07 4.18
N TYR A 163 -8.85 18.33 4.46
CA TYR A 163 -9.23 18.98 5.71
C TYR A 163 -10.76 19.03 5.88
N SER A 164 -11.49 19.42 4.84
CA SER A 164 -12.96 19.47 4.85
C SER A 164 -13.61 18.14 5.20
N MET A 165 -13.15 17.04 4.61
CA MET A 165 -13.70 15.72 4.90
C MET A 165 -13.39 15.26 6.32
N MET A 166 -12.17 15.54 6.81
CA MET A 166 -11.81 15.24 8.20
C MET A 166 -12.64 16.04 9.20
N GLU A 167 -12.87 17.34 8.93
CA GLU A 167 -13.79 18.17 9.73
C GLU A 167 -15.21 17.59 9.74
N TYR A 168 -15.71 17.12 8.59
CA TYR A 168 -17.03 16.49 8.51
C TYR A 168 -17.13 15.25 9.41
N LEU A 169 -16.13 14.35 9.33
CA LEU A 169 -16.09 13.14 10.16
C LEU A 169 -16.06 13.48 11.66
N LYS A 170 -15.29 14.50 12.03
CA LYS A 170 -15.13 14.93 13.43
C LYS A 170 -16.35 15.65 13.99
N LEU A 171 -16.89 16.61 13.24
CA LEU A 171 -17.93 17.53 13.75
C LEU A 171 -19.35 17.03 13.48
N VAL A 172 -19.56 16.34 12.36
CA VAL A 172 -20.90 15.90 11.93
C VAL A 172 -21.11 14.43 12.25
N ALA A 173 -20.18 13.56 11.84
CA ALA A 173 -20.28 12.13 12.14
C ALA A 173 -19.84 11.78 13.58
N ILE A 174 -19.18 12.72 14.27
CA ILE A 174 -18.71 12.57 15.66
C ILE A 174 -17.81 11.33 15.79
N ILE A 175 -16.88 11.18 14.85
CA ILE A 175 -15.83 10.15 14.86
C ILE A 175 -14.54 10.80 15.39
N ASP A 176 -13.90 10.19 16.39
CA ASP A 176 -12.62 10.68 16.91
C ASP A 176 -11.49 10.38 15.91
N THR A 177 -11.11 11.40 15.15
CA THR A 177 -10.07 11.28 14.12
C THR A 177 -8.65 11.53 14.62
N SER A 178 -8.44 11.72 15.93
CA SER A 178 -7.14 12.15 16.49
C SER A 178 -5.93 11.33 16.02
N LYS A 179 -6.07 10.00 15.92
CA LYS A 179 -5.01 9.12 15.37
C LYS A 179 -4.82 9.31 13.87
N ALA A 180 -5.90 9.43 13.11
CA ALA A 180 -5.85 9.67 11.66
C ALA A 180 -5.28 11.06 11.30
N ASP A 181 -5.48 12.05 12.17
CA ASP A 181 -4.97 13.42 11.98
C ASP A 181 -3.44 13.47 11.89
N THR A 182 -2.74 12.49 12.49
CA THR A 182 -1.27 12.38 12.46
C THR A 182 -0.70 12.15 11.05
N PHE A 183 -1.50 11.62 10.12
CA PHE A 183 -1.08 11.36 8.73
C PHE A 183 -1.28 12.59 7.83
N LEU A 184 -2.10 13.57 8.24
CA LEU A 184 -2.47 14.71 7.39
C LEU A 184 -1.30 15.52 6.87
N PRO A 185 -0.25 15.85 7.66
CA PRO A 185 0.89 16.61 7.14
C PRO A 185 1.56 15.94 5.94
N LYS A 186 1.69 14.61 5.96
CA LYS A 186 2.23 13.85 4.83
C LYS A 186 1.26 13.82 3.65
N LEU A 187 -0.01 13.56 3.90
CA LEU A 187 -1.03 13.55 2.83
C LEU A 187 -1.15 14.92 2.14
N GLN A 188 -0.97 16.03 2.87
CA GLN A 188 -0.90 17.39 2.32
C GLN A 188 0.34 17.62 1.46
N GLN A 189 1.49 17.00 1.77
CA GLN A 189 2.65 17.02 0.86
C GLN A 189 2.30 16.37 -0.48
N LEU A 190 1.61 15.23 -0.46
CA LEU A 190 1.15 14.54 -1.66
C LEU A 190 0.10 15.38 -2.44
N GLN A 191 -0.85 16.01 -1.75
CA GLN A 191 -1.82 16.94 -2.34
C GLN A 191 -1.12 18.09 -3.07
N PHE A 192 -0.15 18.72 -2.39
CA PHE A 192 0.60 19.84 -2.94
C PHE A 192 1.38 19.41 -4.19
N LEU A 193 2.09 18.28 -4.12
CA LEU A 193 2.81 17.74 -5.27
C LEU A 193 1.87 17.41 -6.43
N ARG A 194 0.74 16.75 -6.17
CA ARG A 194 -0.28 16.44 -7.18
C ARG A 194 -0.75 17.70 -7.88
N ASN A 195 -1.03 18.77 -7.14
CA ASN A 195 -1.47 20.03 -7.72
C ASN A 195 -0.38 20.65 -8.62
N LYS A 196 0.88 20.57 -8.20
CA LYS A 196 2.02 21.07 -8.97
C LYS A 196 2.25 20.27 -10.26
N ILE A 197 2.10 18.94 -10.21
CA ILE A 197 2.14 18.07 -11.40
C ILE A 197 0.99 18.38 -12.36
N MET A 198 -0.24 18.46 -11.85
CA MET A 198 -1.44 18.60 -12.68
C MET A 198 -1.60 19.98 -13.34
N HIS A 199 -1.17 21.05 -12.67
CA HIS A 199 -1.36 22.42 -13.17
C HIS A 199 -0.21 22.94 -14.01
N ASN A 200 1.02 22.47 -13.76
CA ASN A 200 2.21 23.02 -14.41
C ASN A 200 2.98 21.96 -15.22
N GLY A 201 2.47 20.74 -15.38
CA GLY A 201 3.24 19.66 -16.01
C GLY A 201 4.50 19.25 -15.23
N ALA A 202 4.63 19.73 -13.98
CA ALA A 202 5.85 19.67 -13.19
C ALA A 202 7.02 20.55 -13.71
N GLU A 203 6.72 21.54 -14.55
CA GLU A 203 7.64 22.58 -15.02
C GLU A 203 7.47 23.87 -14.21
N PHE A 204 8.57 24.49 -13.83
CA PHE A 204 8.56 25.72 -13.05
C PHE A 204 9.62 26.68 -13.58
N ASP A 205 9.34 27.97 -13.49
CA ASP A 205 10.38 28.98 -13.66
C ASP A 205 11.46 28.80 -12.57
N ASN A 206 12.68 29.24 -12.86
CA ASN A 206 13.77 29.27 -11.88
C ASN A 206 13.55 30.25 -10.72
N GLU A 207 12.41 30.95 -10.68
CA GLU A 207 12.01 31.74 -9.51
C GLU A 207 11.77 30.83 -8.29
N ALA A 208 12.15 31.34 -7.11
CA ALA A 208 12.03 30.60 -5.86
C ALA A 208 10.56 30.30 -5.55
N ASN A 209 10.27 29.02 -5.33
CA ASN A 209 8.98 28.53 -4.86
C ASN A 209 9.24 27.86 -3.52
N GLU A 210 9.38 28.69 -2.48
CA GLU A 210 9.86 28.30 -1.16
C GLU A 210 9.19 27.03 -0.62
N LYS A 211 7.88 26.85 -0.85
CA LYS A 211 7.16 25.63 -0.42
C LYS A 211 7.57 24.38 -1.19
N LEU A 212 7.72 24.49 -2.51
CA LEU A 212 8.14 23.37 -3.35
C LEU A 212 9.62 23.06 -3.13
N ASP A 213 10.45 24.08 -3.01
CA ASP A 213 11.89 23.95 -2.77
C ASP A 213 12.13 23.25 -1.43
N ASN A 214 11.43 23.67 -0.37
CA ASN A 214 11.45 22.98 0.92
C ASN A 214 10.96 21.53 0.83
N LEU A 215 9.92 21.24 0.02
CA LEU A 215 9.44 19.87 -0.15
C LEU A 215 10.47 18.98 -0.84
N VAL A 216 11.13 19.50 -1.89
CA VAL A 216 12.21 18.80 -2.60
C VAL A 216 13.39 18.58 -1.65
N ASP A 217 13.77 19.59 -0.88
CA ASP A 217 14.86 19.52 0.10
C ASP A 217 14.59 18.50 1.22
N GLN A 218 13.35 18.40 1.71
CA GLN A 218 12.95 17.40 2.70
C GLN A 218 12.95 15.96 2.15
N ASN A 219 12.90 15.80 0.83
CA ASN A 219 12.83 14.51 0.14
C ASN A 219 14.01 14.33 -0.83
N LYS A 220 15.18 14.87 -0.46
CA LYS A 220 16.41 14.76 -1.26
C LYS A 220 16.70 13.32 -1.65
N GLY A 221 17.09 13.14 -2.92
CA GLY A 221 17.42 11.84 -3.49
C GLY A 221 16.23 11.11 -4.11
N VAL A 222 14.99 11.46 -3.75
CA VAL A 222 13.76 10.90 -4.37
C VAL A 222 12.90 11.95 -5.08
N LEU A 223 13.01 13.22 -4.70
CA LEU A 223 12.58 14.39 -5.47
C LEU A 223 13.79 15.25 -5.80
N PHE A 224 13.85 15.81 -7.00
CA PHE A 224 14.90 16.74 -7.41
C PHE A 224 14.45 17.59 -8.60
N PHE A 225 15.13 18.70 -8.84
CA PHE A 225 14.95 19.50 -10.05
C PHE A 225 16.02 19.12 -11.08
N ASP A 226 15.58 19.04 -12.33
CA ASP A 226 16.41 18.98 -13.51
C ASP A 226 16.37 20.37 -14.15
N GLU A 227 17.51 21.06 -14.13
CA GLU A 227 17.59 22.46 -14.56
C GLU A 227 17.84 22.52 -16.06
N LEU A 228 17.06 23.34 -16.77
CA LEU A 228 17.24 23.68 -18.18
C LEU A 228 17.65 25.16 -18.26
N PRO A 229 18.95 25.48 -18.15
CA PRO A 229 19.43 26.86 -18.02
C PRO A 229 19.09 27.72 -19.22
N GLU A 230 19.07 27.11 -20.42
CA GLU A 230 18.78 27.80 -21.68
C GLU A 230 17.33 28.30 -21.76
N GLU A 231 16.40 27.63 -21.07
CA GLU A 231 14.97 27.96 -21.07
C GLU A 231 14.53 28.68 -19.79
N ASN A 232 15.43 28.82 -18.80
CA ASN A 232 15.14 29.33 -17.47
C ASN A 232 14.04 28.53 -16.73
N ILE A 233 13.93 27.24 -17.05
CA ILE A 233 12.95 26.30 -16.51
C ILE A 233 13.66 25.25 -15.65
N ARG A 234 12.97 24.77 -14.64
CA ARG A 234 13.34 23.59 -13.85
C ARG A 234 12.20 22.58 -13.86
N ILE A 235 12.53 21.34 -14.18
CA ILE A 235 11.60 20.22 -14.24
C ILE A 235 11.71 19.44 -12.95
N LEU A 236 10.60 19.32 -12.22
CA LEU A 236 10.55 18.48 -11.03
C LEU A 236 10.54 17.00 -11.45
N ARG A 237 11.51 16.23 -10.97
CA ARG A 237 11.65 14.78 -11.18
C ARG A 237 11.22 14.01 -9.93
N VAL A 238 10.50 12.91 -10.14
CA VAL A 238 9.94 12.06 -9.08
C VAL A 238 10.43 10.62 -9.25
N LYS A 239 11.14 10.10 -8.25
CA LYS A 239 11.54 8.69 -8.21
C LYS A 239 10.46 7.82 -7.56
N SER A 240 10.47 6.54 -7.90
CA SER A 240 9.51 5.56 -7.37
C SER A 240 9.52 5.46 -5.84
N ASN A 241 10.70 5.60 -5.23
CA ASN A 241 10.89 5.60 -3.78
C ASN A 241 10.17 6.76 -3.06
N PHE A 242 9.78 7.82 -3.77
CA PHE A 242 8.92 8.86 -3.20
C PHE A 242 7.46 8.37 -3.07
N VAL A 243 6.96 7.64 -4.08
CA VAL A 243 5.54 7.24 -4.18
C VAL A 243 5.23 6.03 -3.30
N ILE A 244 6.15 5.05 -3.23
CA ILE A 244 5.94 3.78 -2.52
C ILE A 244 5.44 3.96 -1.06
N PRO A 245 6.07 4.82 -0.22
CA PRO A 245 5.64 5.01 1.16
C PRO A 245 4.21 5.53 1.30
N TYR A 246 3.70 6.29 0.33
CA TYR A 246 2.35 6.85 0.40
C TYR A 246 1.25 5.79 0.33
N TYR A 247 1.49 4.63 -0.30
CA TYR A 247 0.54 3.52 -0.26
C TYR A 247 0.34 2.99 1.16
N GLU A 248 1.38 3.00 1.99
CA GLU A 248 1.32 2.58 3.39
C GLU A 248 0.68 3.66 4.25
N ILE A 249 1.11 4.92 4.08
CA ILE A 249 0.51 6.06 4.78
C ILE A 249 -1.01 6.13 4.57
N ILE A 250 -1.48 5.99 3.33
CA ILE A 250 -2.93 6.03 3.02
C ILE A 250 -3.64 4.79 3.58
N ASN A 251 -3.01 3.62 3.51
CA ASN A 251 -3.59 2.41 4.09
C ASN A 251 -3.77 2.54 5.60
N ASP A 252 -2.74 2.99 6.32
CA ASP A 252 -2.76 3.13 7.77
C ASP A 252 -3.67 4.28 8.24
N PHE A 253 -3.81 5.32 7.41
CA PHE A 253 -4.83 6.35 7.57
C PHE A 253 -6.25 5.74 7.55
N PHE A 254 -6.59 4.92 6.56
CA PHE A 254 -7.90 4.26 6.52
C PHE A 254 -8.11 3.22 7.63
N ILE A 255 -7.06 2.50 8.05
CA ILE A 255 -7.13 1.62 9.24
C ILE A 255 -7.46 2.44 10.50
N SER A 256 -6.82 3.60 10.64
CA SER A 256 -7.06 4.50 11.78
C SER A 256 -8.49 5.02 11.78
N LEU A 257 -9.03 5.39 10.61
CA LEU A 257 -10.44 5.77 10.47
C LEU A 257 -11.40 4.62 10.78
N PHE A 258 -11.10 3.40 10.33
CA PHE A 258 -11.90 2.22 10.66
C PHE A 258 -11.92 1.95 12.17
N SER A 259 -10.74 2.02 12.83
CA SER A 259 -10.65 1.85 14.29
C SER A 259 -11.46 2.92 15.03
N ALA A 260 -11.41 4.18 14.58
CA ALA A 260 -12.18 5.27 15.17
C ALA A 260 -13.68 5.08 14.99
N LEU A 261 -14.12 4.65 13.81
CA LEU A 261 -15.51 4.29 13.55
C LEU A 261 -15.98 3.16 14.45
N ASN A 262 -15.19 2.09 14.58
CA ASN A 262 -15.55 0.96 15.41
C ASN A 262 -15.63 1.35 16.90
N GLN A 263 -14.73 2.23 17.37
CA GLN A 263 -14.82 2.83 18.70
C GLN A 263 -16.12 3.62 18.89
N LYS A 264 -16.50 4.46 17.92
CA LYS A 264 -17.76 5.21 17.93
C LYS A 264 -18.99 4.30 18.01
N LEU A 265 -18.90 3.10 17.45
CA LEU A 265 -19.94 2.08 17.46
C LEU A 265 -19.84 1.11 18.66
N ASN A 266 -19.06 1.44 19.69
CA ASN A 266 -18.81 0.57 20.85
C ASN A 266 -18.36 -0.84 20.45
N PHE A 267 -17.52 -0.93 19.42
CA PHE A 267 -16.94 -2.15 18.89
C PHE A 267 -17.94 -3.19 18.37
N SER A 268 -19.13 -2.75 17.93
CA SER A 268 -20.17 -3.66 17.43
C SER A 268 -19.69 -4.57 16.30
N PHE A 269 -18.91 -4.06 15.34
CA PHE A 269 -18.38 -4.89 14.25
C PHE A 269 -17.49 -6.02 14.78
N LEU A 270 -16.57 -5.69 15.71
CA LEU A 270 -15.68 -6.69 16.29
C LEU A 270 -16.46 -7.70 17.14
N ALA A 271 -17.46 -7.25 17.91
CA ALA A 271 -18.35 -8.11 18.68
C ALA A 271 -19.13 -9.07 17.76
N ASP A 272 -19.60 -8.60 16.60
CA ASP A 272 -20.25 -9.45 15.60
C ASP A 272 -19.31 -10.51 15.03
N ARG A 273 -18.02 -10.19 14.84
CA ARG A 273 -16.99 -11.15 14.41
C ARG A 273 -16.74 -12.21 15.48
N VAL A 274 -16.63 -11.81 16.73
CA VAL A 274 -16.51 -12.74 17.86
C VAL A 274 -17.75 -13.62 17.98
N LYS A 275 -18.95 -13.03 17.85
CA LYS A 275 -20.22 -13.75 17.88
C LYS A 275 -20.30 -14.81 16.79
N PHE A 276 -19.86 -14.49 15.56
CA PHE A 276 -19.77 -15.46 14.48
C PHE A 276 -18.83 -16.62 14.82
N ILE A 277 -17.63 -16.31 15.33
CA ILE A 277 -16.63 -17.33 15.68
C ILE A 277 -17.17 -18.33 16.71
N PHE A 278 -17.90 -17.86 17.73
CA PHE A 278 -18.50 -18.72 18.76
C PHE A 278 -19.90 -19.22 18.41
N GLY A 279 -20.51 -18.75 17.32
CA GLY A 279 -21.84 -19.16 16.88
C GLY A 279 -21.91 -20.63 16.44
N PHE A 280 -20.76 -21.27 16.22
CA PHE A 280 -20.66 -22.73 16.07
C PHE A 280 -21.06 -23.48 17.34
N LEU A 281 -20.74 -22.94 18.52
CA LEU A 281 -21.05 -23.57 19.81
C LEU A 281 -22.54 -23.42 20.14
N SER A 282 -23.14 -22.28 19.79
CA SER A 282 -24.55 -22.04 20.02
C SER A 282 -25.13 -21.03 19.04
N LYS A 283 -26.41 -21.19 18.69
CA LYS A 283 -27.14 -20.27 17.81
C LYS A 283 -27.49 -18.94 18.48
N ALA A 284 -27.49 -18.89 19.81
CA ALA A 284 -27.88 -17.71 20.59
C ALA A 284 -26.71 -17.18 21.41
N VAL A 285 -25.62 -16.81 20.74
CA VAL A 285 -24.46 -16.18 21.38
C VAL A 285 -24.65 -14.67 21.46
N THR A 286 -24.40 -14.11 22.64
CA THR A 286 -24.29 -12.68 22.89
C THR A 286 -22.85 -12.35 23.23
N VAL A 287 -22.38 -11.19 22.75
CA VAL A 287 -21.01 -10.70 22.95
C VAL A 287 -21.08 -9.24 23.33
N SER A 288 -20.42 -8.88 24.44
CA SER A 288 -20.27 -7.48 24.86
C SER A 288 -18.82 -7.19 25.19
N LEU A 289 -18.31 -6.05 24.74
CA LEU A 289 -16.96 -5.62 25.10
C LEU A 289 -16.96 -5.08 26.54
N GLU A 290 -16.05 -5.59 27.37
CA GLU A 290 -15.77 -5.04 28.70
C GLU A 290 -14.63 -4.02 28.68
N ASN A 291 -13.56 -4.31 27.94
CA ASN A 291 -12.34 -3.51 27.99
C ASN A 291 -11.53 -3.57 26.68
N GLU A 292 -10.87 -2.48 26.33
CA GLU A 292 -9.83 -2.40 25.28
C GLU A 292 -8.56 -1.81 25.90
N LYS A 293 -7.39 -2.34 25.52
CA LYS A 293 -6.10 -1.69 25.78
C LYS A 293 -5.14 -1.87 24.62
N GLU A 294 -4.29 -0.86 24.43
CA GLU A 294 -3.11 -0.97 23.57
C GLU A 294 -2.10 -1.94 24.20
N VAL A 295 -1.48 -2.77 23.37
CA VAL A 295 -0.38 -3.66 23.75
C VAL A 295 0.79 -3.46 22.79
N LYS A 296 1.95 -4.05 23.10
CA LYS A 296 3.10 -3.98 22.20
C LYS A 296 2.69 -4.51 20.82
N ASN A 297 2.83 -3.67 19.80
CA ASN A 297 2.54 -4.00 18.40
C ASN A 297 1.09 -4.40 18.11
N GLY A 298 0.11 -4.00 18.93
CA GLY A 298 -1.26 -4.44 18.72
C GLY A 298 -2.27 -3.95 19.73
N LYS A 299 -3.43 -4.60 19.74
CA LYS A 299 -4.52 -4.30 20.66
C LYS A 299 -5.03 -5.55 21.35
N GLN A 300 -5.49 -5.37 22.59
CA GLN A 300 -6.14 -6.40 23.36
C GLN A 300 -7.56 -5.96 23.70
N TYR A 301 -8.50 -6.88 23.52
CA TYR A 301 -9.91 -6.73 23.81
C TYR A 301 -10.34 -7.78 24.82
N VAL A 302 -11.23 -7.41 25.73
CA VAL A 302 -11.88 -8.33 26.67
C VAL A 302 -13.37 -8.28 26.41
N PHE A 303 -13.96 -9.44 26.12
CA PHE A 303 -15.38 -9.61 25.88
C PHE A 303 -15.99 -10.54 26.90
N ASP A 304 -17.23 -10.27 27.28
CA ASP A 304 -18.13 -11.28 27.83
C ASP A 304 -18.82 -12.00 26.68
N VAL A 305 -18.78 -13.34 26.71
CA VAL A 305 -19.42 -14.21 25.73
C VAL A 305 -20.38 -15.12 26.46
N LYS A 306 -21.67 -15.06 26.08
CA LYS A 306 -22.72 -15.82 26.76
C LYS A 306 -23.63 -16.52 25.75
N SER A 307 -24.23 -17.62 26.16
CA SER A 307 -25.33 -18.23 25.44
C SER A 307 -26.40 -18.75 26.38
N ASP A 308 -27.64 -18.33 26.13
CA ASP A 308 -28.83 -18.76 26.88
C ASP A 308 -29.60 -19.85 26.11
N HIS A 309 -28.98 -20.51 25.13
CA HIS A 309 -29.62 -21.56 24.36
C HIS A 309 -29.70 -22.84 25.18
N LYS A 310 -30.92 -23.40 25.33
CA LYS A 310 -31.18 -24.59 26.16
C LYS A 310 -30.26 -25.78 25.89
N ASP A 311 -29.83 -25.96 24.64
CA ASP A 311 -28.99 -27.10 24.23
C ASP A 311 -27.48 -26.90 24.50
N ASN A 312 -27.04 -25.67 24.81
CA ASN A 312 -25.66 -25.34 25.12
C ASN A 312 -25.57 -23.97 25.82
N GLU A 313 -25.90 -23.95 27.12
CA GLU A 313 -25.78 -22.77 27.97
C GLU A 313 -24.34 -22.59 28.44
N PHE A 314 -23.78 -21.40 28.26
CA PHE A 314 -22.43 -21.08 28.72
C PHE A 314 -22.22 -19.59 28.95
N GLU A 315 -21.28 -19.26 29.82
CA GLU A 315 -20.82 -17.90 30.05
C GLU A 315 -19.31 -17.93 30.33
N PHE A 316 -18.55 -17.08 29.62
CA PHE A 316 -17.12 -16.92 29.84
C PHE A 316 -16.61 -15.56 29.37
N LYS A 317 -15.38 -15.25 29.77
CA LYS A 317 -14.64 -14.10 29.27
C LYS A 317 -13.66 -14.52 28.19
N LEU A 318 -13.64 -13.76 27.10
CA LEU A 318 -12.68 -13.85 26.02
C LEU A 318 -11.71 -12.69 26.10
N LYS A 319 -10.42 -13.00 26.20
CA LYS A 319 -9.35 -12.04 25.93
C LYS A 319 -8.80 -12.30 24.54
N LEU A 320 -9.08 -11.40 23.62
CA LEU A 320 -8.58 -11.40 22.23
C LEU A 320 -7.41 -10.42 22.13
N THR A 321 -6.24 -10.91 21.71
CA THR A 321 -5.10 -10.07 21.37
C THR A 321 -4.81 -10.19 19.88
N ILE A 322 -4.72 -9.06 19.19
CA ILE A 322 -4.32 -8.97 17.79
C ILE A 322 -3.04 -8.13 17.75
N ALA A 323 -1.91 -8.75 17.45
CA ALA A 323 -0.62 -8.07 17.38
C ALA A 323 0.10 -8.38 16.07
N THR A 324 0.85 -7.42 15.56
CA THR A 324 1.73 -7.65 14.40
C THR A 324 2.90 -8.55 14.81
N SER A 325 3.29 -9.45 13.90
CA SER A 325 4.29 -10.48 14.15
C SER A 325 5.10 -10.79 12.88
N ALA A 326 6.17 -11.57 13.01
CA ALA A 326 7.00 -11.99 11.86
C ALA A 326 6.38 -13.15 11.05
N THR A 327 5.47 -13.90 11.67
CA THR A 327 4.77 -15.06 11.13
C THR A 327 3.33 -15.02 11.57
N ASP A 328 2.41 -15.37 10.68
CA ASP A 328 1.01 -15.51 11.08
C ASP A 328 0.86 -16.68 12.04
N GLY A 329 0.13 -16.46 13.11
CA GLY A 329 -0.06 -17.45 14.16
C GLY A 329 -1.37 -17.25 14.89
N VAL A 330 -1.90 -18.36 15.38
CA VAL A 330 -3.08 -18.39 16.24
C VAL A 330 -2.71 -19.19 17.47
N SER A 331 -2.97 -18.64 18.64
CA SER A 331 -2.89 -19.40 19.89
C SER A 331 -4.22 -19.33 20.62
N ILE A 332 -4.65 -20.46 21.18
CA ILE A 332 -5.88 -20.55 21.97
C ILE A 332 -5.53 -21.16 23.31
N THR A 333 -5.82 -20.43 24.38
CA THR A 333 -5.70 -20.90 25.77
C THR A 333 -7.10 -21.06 26.34
N ASN A 334 -7.55 -22.30 26.51
CA ASN A 334 -8.86 -22.61 27.11
C ASN A 334 -8.69 -22.96 28.60
N GLN A 335 -9.25 -22.13 29.48
CA GLN A 335 -9.25 -22.34 30.94
C GLN A 335 -10.66 -22.62 31.49
N LEU A 336 -11.59 -22.98 30.62
CA LEU A 336 -12.98 -23.23 30.97
C LEU A 336 -13.20 -24.68 31.38
N ASP A 337 -14.23 -24.88 32.21
CA ASP A 337 -14.82 -26.20 32.39
C ASP A 337 -15.38 -26.73 31.06
N PRO A 338 -15.60 -28.05 30.93
CA PRO A 338 -16.07 -28.64 29.67
C PRO A 338 -17.39 -28.05 29.18
N ILE A 339 -17.32 -27.22 28.13
CA ILE A 339 -18.47 -26.75 27.35
C ILE A 339 -18.64 -27.67 26.14
N LYS A 340 -19.88 -28.03 25.81
CA LYS A 340 -20.21 -28.89 24.68
C LYS A 340 -19.60 -28.33 23.38
N ASP A 341 -18.95 -29.20 22.61
CA ASP A 341 -18.24 -28.90 21.35
C ASP A 341 -17.06 -27.90 21.46
N MET A 342 -16.68 -27.43 22.65
CA MET A 342 -15.58 -26.47 22.82
C MET A 342 -14.21 -27.04 22.45
N GLU A 343 -13.86 -28.24 22.92
CA GLU A 343 -12.57 -28.87 22.57
C GLU A 343 -12.43 -29.07 21.06
N ARG A 344 -13.53 -29.49 20.42
CA ARG A 344 -13.64 -29.64 18.96
C ARG A 344 -13.44 -28.30 18.27
N TRP A 345 -14.09 -27.23 18.75
CA TRP A 345 -13.90 -25.87 18.24
C TRP A 345 -12.45 -25.40 18.39
N VAL A 346 -11.83 -25.56 19.56
CA VAL A 346 -10.42 -25.19 19.81
C VAL A 346 -9.50 -25.91 18.83
N GLN A 347 -9.67 -27.23 18.67
CA GLN A 347 -8.86 -28.04 17.77
C GLN A 347 -8.97 -27.55 16.31
N GLN A 348 -10.19 -27.31 15.84
CA GLN A 348 -10.43 -26.92 14.45
C GLN A 348 -9.94 -25.49 14.15
N ILE A 349 -10.19 -24.53 15.04
CA ILE A 349 -9.72 -23.15 14.87
C ILE A 349 -8.18 -23.08 14.90
N THR A 350 -7.53 -23.83 15.79
CA THR A 350 -6.06 -23.89 15.87
C THR A 350 -5.45 -24.49 14.60
N GLN A 351 -6.13 -25.48 14.00
CA GLN A 351 -5.68 -26.14 12.76
C GLN A 351 -5.98 -25.32 11.50
N ASN A 352 -6.93 -24.39 11.55
CA ASN A 352 -7.37 -23.60 10.40
C ASN A 352 -7.36 -22.10 10.70
N ASN A 353 -6.16 -21.53 10.70
CA ASN A 353 -5.94 -20.10 10.94
C ASN A 353 -6.67 -19.19 9.95
N ALA A 354 -6.99 -19.68 8.74
CA ALA A 354 -7.67 -18.90 7.71
C ALA A 354 -9.07 -18.45 8.15
N ILE A 355 -9.74 -19.25 8.99
CA ILE A 355 -11.07 -18.92 9.53
C ILE A 355 -11.01 -17.64 10.37
N LEU A 356 -10.06 -17.54 11.30
CA LEU A 356 -9.92 -16.32 12.11
C LEU A 356 -9.51 -15.11 11.27
N ARG A 357 -8.68 -15.32 10.25
CA ARG A 357 -8.32 -14.23 9.34
C ARG A 357 -9.51 -13.72 8.55
N GLN A 358 -10.37 -14.62 8.08
CA GLN A 358 -11.59 -14.27 7.38
C GLN A 358 -12.58 -13.59 8.33
N ALA A 359 -12.73 -14.10 9.55
CA ALA A 359 -13.63 -13.54 10.55
C ALA A 359 -13.19 -12.13 10.98
N PHE A 360 -11.89 -11.88 11.16
CA PHE A 360 -11.37 -10.58 11.56
C PHE A 360 -10.90 -9.71 10.38
N VAL A 361 -11.42 -9.95 9.18
CA VAL A 361 -11.15 -9.09 8.01
C VAL A 361 -11.50 -7.62 8.35
N GLY A 362 -10.64 -6.68 7.95
CA GLY A 362 -10.76 -5.26 8.30
C GLY A 362 -10.09 -4.87 9.63
N PHE A 363 -9.97 -5.80 10.59
CA PHE A 363 -9.20 -5.59 11.83
C PHE A 363 -7.73 -5.99 11.69
N LEU A 364 -7.40 -6.76 10.65
CA LEU A 364 -6.05 -7.20 10.32
C LEU A 364 -5.50 -6.31 9.20
N ASN A 365 -4.32 -5.72 9.41
CA ASN A 365 -3.64 -4.95 8.38
C ASN A 365 -3.16 -5.92 7.27
N PRO A 366 -3.69 -5.88 6.04
CA PRO A 366 -3.44 -6.93 5.04
C PRO A 366 -1.97 -7.11 4.65
N LYS A 367 -1.10 -6.13 4.93
CA LYS A 367 0.35 -6.19 4.67
C LYS A 367 1.16 -6.75 5.83
N SER A 368 0.58 -6.80 7.01
CA SER A 368 1.23 -7.33 8.21
C SER A 368 0.88 -8.80 8.39
N LYS A 369 1.80 -9.52 9.00
CA LYS A 369 1.50 -10.81 9.60
C LYS A 369 1.06 -10.58 11.04
N HIS A 370 0.18 -11.45 11.54
CA HIS A 370 -0.44 -11.25 12.85
C HIS A 370 -0.37 -12.49 13.72
N GLN A 371 -0.15 -12.24 15.00
CA GLN A 371 -0.43 -13.20 16.06
C GLN A 371 -1.80 -12.87 16.63
N ILE A 372 -2.71 -13.85 16.57
CA ILE A 372 -4.05 -13.78 17.17
C ILE A 372 -4.07 -14.72 18.37
N ASP A 373 -4.17 -14.16 19.58
CA ASP A 373 -4.23 -14.92 20.81
C ASP A 373 -5.64 -14.84 21.41
N LEU A 374 -6.27 -16.00 21.61
CA LEU A 374 -7.58 -16.14 22.24
C LEU A 374 -7.39 -16.83 23.59
N MET A 375 -7.67 -16.11 24.68
CA MET A 375 -7.68 -16.70 26.02
C MET A 375 -9.12 -16.73 26.55
N LEU A 376 -9.62 -17.93 26.82
CA LEU A 376 -10.97 -18.18 27.34
C LEU A 376 -10.86 -18.49 28.85
N TYR A 377 -11.59 -17.78 29.69
CA TYR A 377 -11.51 -17.95 31.15
C TYR A 377 -12.86 -17.69 31.84
N PRO A 378 -13.11 -18.29 33.02
CA PRO A 378 -14.39 -18.16 33.72
C PRO A 378 -14.73 -16.70 34.05
N PRO A 379 -16.03 -16.34 34.17
CA PRO A 379 -16.43 -15.05 34.71
C PRO A 379 -15.97 -14.95 36.17
N SER A 380 -15.44 -13.80 36.54
CA SER A 380 -14.88 -13.50 37.87
C SER A 380 -15.93 -13.12 38.90
#